data_AF-A0A1W7AF11-F1
#
_entry.id   AF-A0A1W7AF11-F1
#
_cell.length_a   1.000
_cell.length_b   1.000
_cell.length_c   1.000
_cell.angle_alpha   90.00
_cell.angle_beta   90.00
_cell.angle_gamma   90.00
#
_symmetry.space_group_name_H-M   'P 1'
#
loop_
_entity.id
_entity.type
_entity.pdbx_description
1 polymer ?
#
loop_
_entity_poly.entity_id
_entity_poly.type
_entity_poly.pdbx_seq_one_letter_code
_entity_poly.pdbx_strand_id
1 'polypeptide(L)'
;MTIAKREGGKRSLIAMASYRSGEKLYSELYEKTNLYNHRTVKPEAFILKPDYVPNEFLDRQTLWNKMELAEKQVNSQICREVNVALPIELNNTDQRSLIEEFVKDNFVSEGMIADVAIHRDDENNPHAHIMLTMREVDSEGNILNKRKKIPKLDENGNPILLENGKIKMVSIKTNDWDRKSLVSEIRKDWADKVNQYLTELGRSRPSSIGG
;
A
#
# COMPACT_ATOMS: atom_id res chain seq x y z
N MET A 1 -6.23 8.81 -1.38
CA MET A 1 -4.84 8.43 -1.10
C MET A 1 -4.17 9.49 -0.24
N THR A 2 -3.53 9.11 0.85
CA THR A 2 -2.82 9.98 1.79
C THR A 2 -1.49 9.36 2.20
N ILE A 3 -0.57 10.15 2.75
CA ILE A 3 0.68 9.64 3.33
C ILE A 3 0.58 9.77 4.85
N ALA A 4 0.67 8.64 5.55
CA ALA A 4 0.74 8.61 7.01
C ALA A 4 2.13 9.03 7.48
N LYS A 5 2.17 9.85 8.52
CA LYS A 5 3.41 10.27 9.18
C LYS A 5 3.45 9.72 10.60
N ARG A 6 4.65 9.51 11.13
CA ARG A 6 4.89 9.06 12.51
C ARG A 6 4.28 9.97 13.59
N GLU A 7 4.04 11.25 13.28
CA GLU A 7 3.39 12.25 14.15
C GLU A 7 4.02 12.35 15.55
N GLY A 8 5.35 12.47 15.60
CA GLY A 8 6.06 12.61 16.88
C GLY A 8 6.05 11.32 17.71
N GLY A 9 5.88 10.16 17.08
CA GLY A 9 5.85 8.84 17.74
C GLY A 9 4.45 8.36 18.11
N LYS A 10 3.40 9.11 17.78
CA LYS A 10 2.01 8.76 18.12
C LYS A 10 1.41 7.69 17.22
N ARG A 11 1.92 7.53 15.99
CA ARG A 11 1.46 6.50 15.04
C ARG A 11 2.44 5.33 14.97
N SER A 12 1.88 4.12 14.89
CA SER A 12 2.62 2.88 14.70
C SER A 12 2.03 2.11 13.53
N LEU A 13 2.88 1.58 12.64
CA LEU A 13 2.43 0.73 11.54
C LEU A 13 1.73 -0.53 12.04
N ILE A 14 2.22 -1.11 13.14
CA ILE A 14 1.63 -2.29 13.77
C ILE A 14 0.23 -1.98 14.31
N ALA A 15 0.07 -0.86 15.02
CA ALA A 15 -1.23 -0.45 15.54
C ALA A 15 -2.23 -0.17 14.39
N MET A 16 -1.74 0.49 13.33
CA MET A 16 -2.52 0.77 12.12
C MET A 16 -2.97 -0.51 11.41
N ALA A 17 -2.07 -1.49 11.24
CA ALA A 17 -2.37 -2.76 10.59
C ALA A 17 -3.34 -3.60 11.43
N SER A 18 -3.13 -3.66 12.75
CA SER A 18 -4.02 -4.37 13.69
C SER A 18 -5.42 -3.78 13.70
N TYR A 19 -5.55 -2.45 13.69
CA TYR A 19 -6.84 -1.77 13.68
C TYR A 19 -7.69 -2.08 12.44
N ARG A 20 -7.03 -2.20 11.28
CA ARG A 20 -7.70 -2.47 9.98
C ARG A 20 -7.99 -3.95 9.79
N SER A 21 -7.03 -4.83 10.05
CA SER A 21 -7.19 -6.28 9.87
C SER A 21 -8.02 -6.94 10.98
N GLY A 22 -8.05 -6.35 12.17
CA GLY A 22 -8.60 -6.98 13.37
C GLY A 22 -7.65 -8.02 14.00
N GLU A 23 -6.43 -8.18 13.47
CA GLU A 23 -5.46 -9.14 13.98
C GLU A 23 -4.76 -8.64 15.26
N LYS A 24 -4.39 -9.59 16.13
CA LYS A 24 -3.53 -9.33 17.29
C LYS A 24 -2.09 -9.26 16.81
N LEU A 25 -1.47 -8.08 16.86
CA LEU A 25 -0.11 -7.87 16.35
C LEU A 25 0.80 -7.31 17.44
N TYR A 26 1.97 -7.91 17.61
CA TYR A 26 3.03 -7.42 18.50
C TYR A 26 3.94 -6.42 17.78
N SER A 27 4.20 -5.30 18.43
CA SER A 27 5.15 -4.29 17.98
C SER A 27 6.47 -4.49 18.73
N GLU A 28 7.53 -4.80 17.98
CA GLU A 28 8.88 -4.97 18.52
C GLU A 28 9.45 -3.63 19.01
N LEU A 29 9.26 -2.54 18.24
CA LEU A 29 9.80 -1.23 18.59
C LEU A 29 9.22 -0.65 19.89
N TYR A 30 7.93 -0.90 20.14
CA TYR A 30 7.22 -0.38 21.32
C TYR A 30 6.96 -1.46 22.38
N GLU A 31 7.45 -2.68 22.15
CA GLU A 31 7.29 -3.86 23.00
C GLU A 31 5.85 -4.08 23.50
N LYS A 32 4.86 -3.85 22.63
CA LYS A 32 3.44 -3.91 22.99
C LYS A 32 2.61 -4.66 21.98
N THR A 33 1.58 -5.34 22.48
CA THR A 33 0.57 -5.97 21.62
C THR A 33 -0.57 -5.00 21.33
N ASN A 34 -0.96 -4.91 20.07
CA ASN A 34 -2.14 -4.17 19.62
C ASN A 34 -3.23 -5.19 19.23
N LEU A 35 -4.46 -4.95 19.68
CA LEU A 35 -5.62 -5.75 19.37
C LEU A 35 -6.87 -4.87 19.40
N TYR A 36 -7.61 -4.86 18.31
CA TYR A 36 -8.83 -4.06 18.14
C TYR A 36 -9.98 -4.96 17.67
N ASN A 37 -10.36 -5.93 18.51
CA ASN A 37 -11.29 -7.02 18.15
C ASN A 37 -12.74 -6.78 18.60
N HIS A 38 -13.15 -5.54 18.80
CA HIS A 38 -14.51 -5.20 19.25
C HIS A 38 -15.57 -5.18 18.12
N ARG A 39 -15.22 -5.63 16.90
CA ARG A 39 -16.12 -5.59 15.75
C ARG A 39 -17.01 -6.83 15.70
N THR A 40 -18.30 -6.63 15.42
CA THR A 40 -19.25 -7.72 15.19
C THR A 40 -18.97 -8.42 13.86
N VAL A 41 -18.66 -7.65 12.82
CA VAL A 41 -18.25 -8.18 11.50
C VAL A 41 -16.74 -8.11 11.39
N LYS A 42 -16.10 -9.27 11.16
CA LYS A 42 -14.65 -9.35 11.00
C LYS A 42 -14.25 -8.83 9.61
N PRO A 43 -13.20 -8.00 9.52
CA PRO A 43 -12.60 -7.64 8.24
C PRO A 43 -12.11 -8.87 7.47
N GLU A 44 -12.22 -8.83 6.14
CA GLU A 44 -11.48 -9.74 5.27
C GLU A 44 -10.13 -9.08 4.94
N ALA A 45 -9.03 -9.64 5.44
CA ALA A 45 -7.71 -9.03 5.33
C ALA A 45 -6.67 -9.97 4.69
N PHE A 46 -5.83 -9.41 3.82
CA PHE A 46 -4.81 -10.15 3.06
C PHE A 46 -3.69 -9.22 2.63
N ILE A 47 -2.52 -9.79 2.33
CA ILE A 47 -1.36 -9.03 1.84
C ILE A 47 -1.05 -9.48 0.42
N LEU A 48 -0.75 -8.50 -0.45
CA LEU A 48 -0.23 -8.71 -1.79
C LEU A 48 1.18 -8.13 -1.86
N LYS A 49 2.10 -8.87 -2.46
CA LYS A 49 3.49 -8.48 -2.63
C LYS A 49 3.93 -8.72 -4.07
N PRO A 50 4.99 -8.04 -4.55
CA PRO A 50 5.63 -8.41 -5.80
C PRO A 50 6.16 -9.85 -5.74
N ASP A 51 6.22 -10.53 -6.88
CA ASP A 51 6.61 -11.95 -6.93
C ASP A 51 8.02 -12.19 -6.38
N TYR A 52 8.94 -11.27 -6.67
CA TYR A 52 10.34 -11.34 -6.24
C TYR A 52 10.52 -11.14 -4.72
N VAL A 53 9.56 -10.54 -4.01
CA VAL A 53 9.66 -10.32 -2.56
C VAL A 53 9.45 -11.67 -1.83
N PRO A 54 10.21 -12.00 -0.77
CA PRO A 54 10.02 -13.25 -0.03
C PRO A 54 8.63 -13.43 0.60
N ASN A 55 8.17 -14.68 0.74
CA ASN A 55 6.85 -15.00 1.31
C ASN A 55 6.69 -14.64 2.79
N GLU A 56 7.77 -14.44 3.54
CA GLU A 56 7.68 -13.93 4.93
C GLU A 56 6.94 -12.59 5.02
N PHE A 57 6.93 -11.79 3.93
CA PHE A 57 6.20 -10.53 3.87
C PHE A 57 4.69 -10.69 3.70
N LEU A 58 4.19 -11.92 3.50
CA LEU A 58 2.76 -12.23 3.61
C LEU A 58 2.30 -12.35 5.07
N ASP A 59 3.23 -12.45 6.02
CA ASP A 59 2.93 -12.34 7.44
C ASP A 59 2.90 -10.86 7.86
N ARG A 60 1.74 -10.41 8.33
CA ARG A 60 1.47 -9.00 8.64
C ARG A 60 2.31 -8.46 9.78
N GLN A 61 2.57 -9.27 10.80
CA GLN A 61 3.42 -8.86 11.92
C GLN A 61 4.86 -8.66 11.45
N THR A 62 5.38 -9.58 10.63
CA THR A 62 6.71 -9.53 10.03
C THR A 62 6.86 -8.31 9.13
N LEU A 63 5.95 -8.15 8.15
CA LEU A 63 5.93 -7.01 7.22
C LEU A 63 6.02 -5.68 7.98
N TRP A 64 5.07 -5.44 8.89
CA TRP A 64 4.96 -4.14 9.51
C TRP A 64 6.02 -3.89 10.57
N ASN A 65 6.58 -4.90 11.24
CA ASN A 65 7.74 -4.68 12.13
C ASN A 65 8.99 -4.32 11.33
N LYS A 66 9.26 -5.02 10.21
CA LYS A 66 10.40 -4.68 9.34
C LYS A 66 10.28 -3.24 8.80
N MET A 67 9.09 -2.83 8.38
CA MET A 67 8.85 -1.45 7.92
C MET A 67 8.95 -0.43 9.07
N GLU A 68 8.43 -0.76 10.26
CA GLU A 68 8.50 0.11 11.44
C GLU A 68 9.94 0.41 11.83
N LEU A 69 10.79 -0.63 11.86
CA LEU A 69 12.21 -0.52 12.17
C LEU A 69 13.01 0.24 11.10
N ALA A 70 12.56 0.24 9.85
CA ALA A 70 13.18 1.01 8.78
C ALA A 70 12.82 2.51 8.82
N GLU A 71 11.71 2.88 9.47
CA GLU A 71 11.20 4.26 9.57
C GLU A 71 11.40 4.84 10.97
N LYS A 72 12.69 5.01 11.33
CA LYS A 72 13.16 5.37 12.68
C LYS A 72 12.92 6.83 13.08
N GLN A 73 12.67 7.74 12.14
CA GLN A 73 12.58 9.16 12.46
C GLN A 73 11.19 9.55 12.97
N VAL A 74 11.14 10.45 13.96
CA VAL A 74 9.88 10.93 14.59
C VAL A 74 8.92 11.61 13.61
N ASN A 75 9.43 12.05 12.45
CA ASN A 75 8.70 12.68 11.36
C ASN A 75 8.69 11.82 10.08
N SER A 76 9.08 10.54 10.15
CA SER A 76 9.05 9.63 9.00
C SER A 76 7.65 9.57 8.38
N GLN A 77 7.61 9.52 7.04
CA GLN A 77 6.47 9.00 6.29
C GLN A 77 6.51 7.48 6.37
N ILE A 78 5.50 6.86 6.97
CA ILE A 78 5.55 5.46 7.42
C ILE A 78 4.79 4.50 6.50
N CYS A 79 3.67 4.93 5.94
CA CYS A 79 2.92 4.20 4.91
C CYS A 79 2.14 5.18 4.05
N ARG A 80 1.71 4.69 2.89
CA ARG A 80 0.71 5.35 2.05
C ARG A 80 -0.62 4.62 2.25
N GLU A 81 -1.70 5.39 2.33
CA GLU A 81 -3.03 4.87 2.62
C GLU A 81 -3.95 5.17 1.44
N VAL A 82 -4.70 4.16 1.01
CA VAL A 82 -5.77 4.28 0.02
C VAL A 82 -7.03 3.68 0.61
N ASN A 83 -8.13 4.42 0.56
CA ASN A 83 -9.46 3.94 0.93
C ASN A 83 -10.35 4.05 -0.30
N VAL A 84 -11.07 2.98 -0.62
CA VAL A 84 -12.02 2.93 -1.74
C VAL A 84 -13.34 2.34 -1.26
N ALA A 85 -14.45 2.91 -1.72
CA ALA A 85 -15.78 2.33 -1.51
C ALA A 85 -16.00 1.21 -2.52
N LEU A 86 -16.58 0.10 -2.08
CA LEU A 86 -16.91 -1.04 -2.92
C LEU A 86 -18.37 -0.93 -3.39
N PRO A 87 -18.69 -1.32 -4.64
CA PRO A 87 -20.08 -1.35 -5.09
C PRO A 87 -20.91 -2.37 -4.30
N ILE A 88 -22.09 -1.95 -3.82
CA ILE A 88 -23.01 -2.80 -3.06
C ILE A 88 -23.72 -3.83 -3.94
N GLU A 89 -23.76 -3.59 -5.26
CA GLU A 89 -24.35 -4.48 -6.26
C GLU A 89 -23.52 -5.75 -6.47
N LEU A 90 -22.22 -5.68 -6.17
CA LEU A 90 -21.29 -6.81 -6.25
C LEU A 90 -21.39 -7.66 -4.99
N ASN A 91 -21.37 -8.98 -5.16
CA ASN A 91 -21.25 -9.90 -4.02
C ASN A 91 -19.84 -9.82 -3.41
N ASN A 92 -19.67 -10.43 -2.22
CA ASN A 92 -18.40 -10.38 -1.49
C ASN A 92 -17.21 -10.93 -2.29
N THR A 93 -17.41 -11.96 -3.11
CA THR A 93 -16.38 -12.57 -3.95
C THR A 93 -15.94 -11.61 -5.05
N ASP A 94 -16.88 -10.99 -5.76
CA ASP A 94 -16.57 -10.04 -6.82
C ASP A 94 -15.93 -8.76 -6.26
N GLN A 95 -16.39 -8.28 -5.10
CA GLN A 95 -15.72 -7.18 -4.38
C GLN A 95 -14.27 -7.53 -4.03
N ARG A 96 -14.02 -8.78 -3.61
CA ARG A 96 -12.69 -9.28 -3.26
C ARG A 96 -11.77 -9.37 -4.49
N SER A 97 -12.28 -9.83 -5.63
CA SER A 97 -11.53 -9.90 -6.88
C SER A 97 -11.23 -8.50 -7.44
N LEU A 98 -12.23 -7.61 -7.45
CA LEU A 98 -12.08 -6.22 -7.88
C LEU A 98 -10.94 -5.52 -7.14
N ILE A 99 -10.92 -5.62 -5.80
CA ILE A 99 -9.88 -4.98 -5.01
C ILE A 99 -8.51 -5.65 -5.21
N GLU A 100 -8.47 -6.98 -5.41
CA GLU A 100 -7.22 -7.70 -5.64
C GLU A 100 -6.54 -7.24 -6.93
N GLU A 101 -7.30 -7.24 -8.02
CA GLU A 101 -6.80 -6.83 -9.33
C GLU A 101 -6.41 -5.36 -9.34
N PHE A 102 -7.25 -4.49 -8.76
CA PHE A 102 -6.91 -3.08 -8.62
C PHE A 102 -5.58 -2.88 -7.90
N VAL A 103 -5.39 -3.56 -6.76
CA VAL A 103 -4.16 -3.44 -5.96
C VAL A 103 -2.95 -4.03 -6.69
N LYS A 104 -3.13 -5.17 -7.38
CA LYS A 104 -2.08 -5.80 -8.17
C LYS A 104 -1.61 -4.87 -9.30
N ASP A 105 -2.53 -4.35 -10.08
CA ASP A 105 -2.24 -3.57 -11.28
C ASP A 105 -1.66 -2.19 -10.98
N ASN A 106 -2.05 -1.57 -9.86
CA ASN A 106 -1.69 -0.18 -9.54
C ASN A 106 -0.55 -0.04 -8.54
N PHE A 107 -0.30 -1.04 -7.69
CA PHE A 107 0.63 -0.90 -6.58
C PHE A 107 1.69 -2.00 -6.57
N VAL A 108 1.26 -3.26 -6.67
CA VAL A 108 2.18 -4.40 -6.60
C VAL A 108 3.07 -4.47 -7.84
N SER A 109 2.50 -4.18 -9.01
CA SER A 109 3.22 -4.03 -10.29
C SER A 109 4.34 -2.98 -10.22
N GLU A 110 4.13 -1.91 -9.43
CA GLU A 110 5.09 -0.83 -9.18
C GLU A 110 6.12 -1.16 -8.08
N GLY A 111 6.04 -2.36 -7.48
CA GLY A 111 6.97 -2.84 -6.46
C GLY A 111 6.56 -2.58 -5.00
N MET A 112 5.35 -2.05 -4.75
CA MET A 112 4.84 -1.85 -3.39
C MET A 112 4.27 -3.16 -2.81
N ILE A 113 4.42 -3.36 -1.50
CA ILE A 113 3.65 -4.39 -0.78
C ILE A 113 2.38 -3.70 -0.24
N ALA A 114 1.24 -4.35 -0.42
CA ALA A 114 -0.07 -3.85 -0.05
C ALA A 114 -0.74 -4.75 0.99
N ASP A 115 -1.06 -4.19 2.15
CA ASP A 115 -1.91 -4.82 3.16
C ASP A 115 -3.34 -4.28 3.02
N VAL A 116 -4.25 -5.17 2.63
CA VAL A 116 -5.64 -4.83 2.32
C VAL A 116 -6.54 -5.37 3.43
N ALA A 117 -7.50 -4.57 3.87
CA ALA A 117 -8.59 -4.98 4.74
C ALA A 117 -9.93 -4.47 4.19
N ILE A 118 -10.82 -5.39 3.84
CA ILE A 118 -12.18 -5.10 3.40
C ILE A 118 -13.11 -5.10 4.61
N HIS A 119 -13.80 -3.99 4.82
CA HIS A 119 -14.77 -3.78 5.88
C HIS A 119 -16.18 -3.82 5.29
N ARG A 120 -17.06 -4.60 5.93
CA ARG A 120 -18.47 -4.82 5.54
C ARG A 120 -19.37 -4.81 6.78
N ASP A 121 -18.98 -4.05 7.80
CA ASP A 121 -19.73 -3.83 9.03
C ASP A 121 -20.92 -2.88 8.84
N ASP A 122 -20.93 -2.11 7.74
CA ASP A 122 -22.09 -1.41 7.21
C ASP A 122 -22.42 -1.96 5.81
N GLU A 123 -23.59 -2.57 5.67
CA GLU A 123 -24.06 -3.18 4.41
C GLU A 123 -24.22 -2.14 3.29
N ASN A 124 -24.44 -0.86 3.62
CA ASN A 124 -24.61 0.22 2.64
C ASN A 124 -23.28 0.91 2.30
N ASN A 125 -22.19 0.56 2.98
CA ASN A 125 -20.88 1.17 2.79
C ASN A 125 -19.73 0.16 2.95
N PRO A 126 -19.71 -0.92 2.15
CA PRO A 126 -18.54 -1.78 2.09
C PRO A 126 -17.37 -0.98 1.52
N HIS A 127 -16.20 -1.09 2.15
CA HIS A 127 -15.02 -0.33 1.74
C HIS A 127 -13.74 -1.12 2.02
N ALA A 128 -12.69 -0.80 1.29
CA ALA A 128 -11.38 -1.38 1.50
C ALA A 128 -10.38 -0.33 1.96
N HIS A 129 -9.64 -0.66 3.03
CA HIS A 129 -8.43 0.04 3.43
C HIS A 129 -7.21 -0.66 2.83
N ILE A 130 -6.32 0.10 2.20
CA ILE A 130 -5.08 -0.39 1.62
C ILE A 130 -3.92 0.39 2.26
N MET A 131 -3.04 -0.31 2.97
CA MET A 131 -1.78 0.23 3.46
C MET A 131 -0.65 -0.22 2.55
N LEU A 132 0.12 0.75 2.05
CA LEU A 132 1.22 0.55 1.11
C LEU A 132 2.55 0.90 1.76
N THR A 133 3.58 0.11 1.47
CA THR A 133 4.94 0.35 1.94
C THR A 133 5.51 1.65 1.35
N MET A 134 6.36 2.35 2.12
CA MET A 134 7.10 3.52 1.63
C MET A 134 8.51 3.17 1.12
N ARG A 135 8.89 1.90 1.25
CA ARG A 135 10.19 1.35 0.86
C ARG A 135 9.98 0.10 0.02
N GLU A 136 10.88 -0.06 -0.93
CA GLU A 136 11.03 -1.30 -1.68
C GLU A 136 11.67 -2.36 -0.78
N VAL A 137 11.34 -3.61 -1.06
CA VAL A 137 11.96 -4.80 -0.47
C VAL A 137 12.61 -5.55 -1.61
N ASP A 138 13.88 -5.93 -1.49
CA ASP A 138 14.55 -6.72 -2.53
C ASP A 138 14.21 -8.22 -2.43
N SER A 139 14.76 -9.01 -3.34
CA SER A 139 14.53 -10.46 -3.39
C SER A 139 15.13 -11.24 -2.21
N GLU A 140 16.01 -10.61 -1.44
CA GLU A 140 16.60 -11.19 -0.22
C GLU A 140 15.83 -10.77 1.03
N GLY A 141 14.80 -9.92 0.89
CA GLY A 141 14.00 -9.42 2.00
C GLY A 141 14.60 -8.20 2.70
N ASN A 142 15.60 -7.54 2.10
CA ASN A 142 16.17 -6.32 2.67
C ASN A 142 15.27 -5.12 2.38
N ILE A 143 15.06 -4.28 3.40
CA ILE A 143 14.31 -3.03 3.25
C ILE A 143 15.23 -1.95 2.67
N LEU A 144 14.94 -1.50 1.45
CA LEU A 144 15.80 -0.57 0.73
C LEU A 144 15.66 0.88 1.21
N ASN A 145 16.69 1.68 0.92
CA ASN A 145 16.67 3.11 1.20
C ASN A 145 15.81 3.86 0.20
N LYS A 146 14.94 4.77 0.66
CA LYS A 146 14.07 5.61 -0.19
C LYS A 146 14.85 6.53 -1.16
N ARG A 147 16.14 6.74 -0.88
CA ARG A 147 17.01 7.60 -1.67
C ARG A 147 18.39 6.97 -1.79
N LYS A 148 19.01 7.15 -2.97
CA LYS A 148 20.41 6.80 -3.22
C LYS A 148 21.21 8.05 -3.61
N LYS A 149 22.51 8.04 -3.30
CA LYS A 149 23.44 9.09 -3.73
C LYS A 149 24.09 8.68 -5.04
N ILE A 150 24.05 9.56 -6.04
CA ILE A 150 24.71 9.36 -7.33
C ILE A 150 25.59 10.58 -7.67
N PRO A 151 26.63 10.41 -8.50
CA PRO A 151 27.36 11.54 -9.06
C PRO A 151 26.43 12.49 -9.82
N LYS A 152 26.57 13.79 -9.62
CA LYS A 152 25.91 14.79 -10.46
C LYS A 152 26.71 14.91 -11.76
N LEU A 153 26.05 14.70 -12.89
CA LEU A 153 26.65 14.81 -14.20
C LEU A 153 26.37 16.20 -14.80
N ASP A 154 27.30 16.68 -15.64
CA ASP A 154 27.10 17.84 -16.52
C ASP A 154 26.35 17.45 -17.81
N GLU A 155 26.17 18.42 -18.71
CA GLU A 155 25.51 18.24 -20.01
C GLU A 155 26.21 17.24 -20.95
N ASN A 156 27.50 16.96 -20.71
CA ASN A 156 28.29 16.01 -21.48
C ASN A 156 28.39 14.63 -20.80
N GLY A 157 27.72 14.44 -19.66
CA GLY A 157 27.74 13.20 -18.89
C GLY A 157 28.95 13.04 -17.96
N ASN A 158 29.76 14.07 -17.76
CA ASN A 158 30.95 14.00 -16.89
C ASN A 158 30.59 14.36 -15.43
N PRO A 159 31.22 13.72 -14.42
CA PRO A 159 31.00 14.07 -13.02
C PRO A 159 31.42 15.51 -12.70
N ILE A 160 30.52 16.28 -12.12
CA ILE A 160 30.81 17.63 -11.63
C ILE A 160 31.67 17.54 -10.38
N LEU A 161 32.78 18.27 -10.34
CA LEU A 161 33.66 18.37 -9.17
C LEU A 161 33.27 19.56 -8.29
N LEU A 162 33.48 19.42 -6.98
CA LEU A 162 33.45 20.51 -6.00
C LEU A 162 34.79 21.26 -6.02
N GLU A 163 34.84 22.44 -5.39
CA GLU A 163 36.07 23.25 -5.27
C GLU A 163 37.26 22.48 -4.67
N ASN A 164 36.99 21.48 -3.82
CA ASN A 164 38.00 20.62 -3.20
C ASN A 164 38.38 19.38 -4.05
N GLY A 165 37.97 19.33 -5.32
CA GLY A 165 38.26 18.23 -6.25
C GLY A 165 37.44 16.95 -6.03
N LYS A 166 36.55 16.88 -5.04
CA LYS A 166 35.66 15.71 -4.84
C LYS A 166 34.47 15.74 -5.79
N ILE A 167 33.96 14.58 -6.19
CA ILE A 167 32.74 14.47 -7.00
C ILE A 167 31.54 15.02 -6.21
N LYS A 168 30.77 15.89 -6.85
CA LYS A 168 29.51 16.41 -6.33
C LYS A 168 28.44 15.31 -6.41
N MET A 169 28.01 14.84 -5.26
CA MET A 169 26.93 13.85 -5.15
C MET A 169 25.56 14.52 -5.03
N VAL A 170 24.55 13.95 -5.67
CA VAL A 170 23.13 14.32 -5.50
C VAL A 170 22.34 13.13 -4.96
N SER A 171 21.30 13.41 -4.18
CA SER A 171 20.40 12.39 -3.65
C SER A 171 19.14 12.31 -4.49
N ILE A 172 18.91 11.17 -5.13
CA ILE A 172 17.71 10.88 -5.92
C ILE A 172 16.83 9.85 -5.20
N LYS A 173 15.53 9.82 -5.51
CA LYS A 173 14.63 8.75 -5.03
C LYS A 173 14.97 7.43 -5.73
N THR A 174 14.66 6.30 -5.09
CA THR A 174 14.86 4.96 -5.68
C THR A 174 13.68 4.53 -6.55
N ASN A 175 12.49 5.03 -6.25
CA ASN A 175 11.25 4.81 -7.01
C ASN A 175 10.57 6.14 -7.34
N ASP A 176 9.52 6.04 -8.17
CA ASP A 176 8.67 7.15 -8.58
C ASP A 176 7.27 7.11 -7.94
N TRP A 177 7.12 6.47 -6.78
CA TRP A 177 5.83 6.31 -6.07
C TRP A 177 5.21 7.62 -5.56
N ASP A 178 5.90 8.75 -5.75
CA ASP A 178 5.45 10.09 -5.36
C ASP A 178 5.26 11.03 -6.56
N ARG A 179 5.23 10.48 -7.77
CA ARG A 179 4.96 11.28 -8.98
C ARG A 179 3.61 11.98 -8.90
N LYS A 180 3.56 13.18 -9.47
CA LYS A 180 2.40 14.07 -9.36
C LYS A 180 1.11 13.47 -9.95
N SER A 181 1.23 12.67 -11.01
CA SER A 181 0.08 12.09 -11.73
C SER A 181 -0.49 10.83 -11.09
N LEU A 182 0.19 10.25 -10.08
CA LEU A 182 -0.21 8.97 -9.48
C LEU A 182 -1.64 8.98 -8.96
N VAL A 183 -2.07 10.06 -8.28
CA VAL A 183 -3.42 10.17 -7.72
C VAL A 183 -4.49 10.17 -8.82
N SER A 184 -4.26 10.89 -9.93
CA SER A 184 -5.24 10.96 -11.02
C SER A 184 -5.35 9.64 -11.77
N GLU A 185 -4.24 8.94 -11.96
CA GLU A 185 -4.21 7.64 -12.63
C GLU A 185 -4.95 6.58 -11.80
N ILE A 186 -4.59 6.42 -10.52
CA ILE A 186 -5.28 5.49 -9.61
C ILE A 186 -6.79 5.75 -9.56
N ARG A 187 -7.21 7.03 -9.53
CA ARG A 187 -8.63 7.38 -9.49
C ARG A 187 -9.36 6.96 -10.76
N LYS A 188 -8.74 7.17 -11.92
CA LYS A 188 -9.29 6.76 -13.21
C LYS A 188 -9.38 5.24 -13.27
N ASP A 189 -8.30 4.55 -12.93
CA ASP A 189 -8.22 3.09 -13.02
C ASP A 189 -9.18 2.40 -12.03
N TRP A 190 -9.40 2.98 -10.85
CA TRP A 190 -10.45 2.53 -9.94
C TRP A 190 -11.84 2.62 -10.57
N ALA A 191 -12.18 3.78 -11.15
CA ALA A 191 -13.48 3.99 -11.79
C ALA A 191 -13.67 3.03 -12.98
N ASP A 192 -12.64 2.85 -13.81
CA ASP A 192 -12.68 1.97 -14.97
C ASP A 192 -12.90 0.50 -14.55
N LYS A 193 -12.18 0.01 -13.53
CA LYS A 193 -12.35 -1.35 -13.02
C LYS A 193 -13.72 -1.58 -12.39
N VAL A 194 -14.24 -0.63 -11.60
CA VAL A 194 -15.59 -0.70 -11.05
C VAL A 194 -16.63 -0.82 -12.17
N ASN A 195 -16.52 0.05 -13.18
CA ASN A 195 -17.45 0.04 -14.33
C ASN A 195 -17.39 -1.28 -15.11
N GLN A 196 -16.19 -1.85 -15.26
CA GLN A 196 -16.02 -3.16 -15.89
C GLN A 196 -16.77 -4.25 -15.13
N TYR A 197 -16.54 -4.37 -13.82
CA TYR A 197 -17.19 -5.37 -12.97
C TYR A 197 -18.73 -5.23 -12.96
N LEU A 198 -19.24 -4.00 -12.89
CA LEU A 198 -20.69 -3.75 -12.94
C LEU A 198 -21.28 -4.09 -14.32
N THR A 199 -20.54 -3.86 -15.40
CA THR A 199 -20.96 -4.23 -16.76
C THR A 199 -21.04 -5.74 -16.92
N GLU A 200 -20.05 -6.48 -16.40
CA GLU A 200 -20.02 -7.94 -16.42
C GLU A 200 -21.15 -8.56 -15.57
N LEU A 201 -21.45 -7.96 -14.41
CA LEU A 201 -22.62 -8.32 -13.62
C LEU A 201 -23.93 -8.09 -14.38
N GLY A 202 -24.05 -6.96 -15.09
CA GLY A 202 -25.22 -6.65 -15.92
C GLY A 202 -25.40 -7.60 -17.10
N ARG A 203 -24.30 -8.12 -17.67
CA ARG A 203 -24.34 -9.14 -18.74
C ARG A 203 -24.71 -10.53 -18.23
N SER A 204 -24.32 -10.88 -17.00
CA SER A 204 -24.61 -12.19 -16.40
C SER A 204 -26.03 -12.30 -15.83
N ARG A 205 -26.71 -11.17 -15.59
CA ARG A 205 -28.14 -11.11 -15.30
C ARG A 205 -28.89 -10.74 -16.58
N PRO A 206 -29.33 -11.68 -17.44
CA PRO A 206 -30.19 -11.32 -18.56
C PRO A 206 -31.43 -10.62 -18.00
N SER A 207 -31.82 -9.52 -18.65
CA SER A 207 -33.02 -8.76 -18.35
C SER A 207 -34.23 -9.69 -18.34
N SER A 208 -34.73 -10.00 -17.15
CA SER A 208 -36.08 -10.52 -16.96
C SER A 208 -37.05 -9.38 -17.23
N ILE A 209 -37.27 -9.07 -18.50
CA ILE A 209 -38.33 -8.18 -18.98
C ILE A 209 -39.22 -9.00 -19.90
N GLY A 210 -40.48 -9.17 -19.51
CA GLY A 210 -41.59 -9.39 -20.42
C GLY A 210 -42.35 -10.70 -20.26
N GLY A 211 -43.29 -10.73 -19.31
CA GLY A 211 -44.43 -11.64 -19.27
C GLY A 211 -45.63 -10.90 -18.70
#